data_AF-A0A8D8DKA8-F1
#
_entry.id   AF-A0A8D8DKA8-F1
#
_cell.length_a   1.000
_cell.length_b   1.000
_cell.length_c   1.000
_cell.angle_alpha   90.00
_cell.angle_beta   90.00
_cell.angle_gamma   90.00
#
_symmetry.space_group_name_H-M   'P 1'
#
loop_
_entity.id
_entity.type
_entity.pdbx_description
1 polymer ?
#
loop_
_entity_poly.entity_id
_entity_poly.type
_entity_poly.pdbx_seq_one_letter_code
_entity_poly.pdbx_strand_id
1 'polypeptide(L)'
;NFQQTLPQQQQQQQQQMPMPQQNNFNAANFRQQPGGGQQNTQAAPPVLEPPKQKAPIPEEYVFLQTVFEELKKHCIAAAANPQTKRKLEDVSKRLEVLYDLLREHRLSQNTLGSLGQLVQLIQAGDYANGIGLHTQMVSGPDFAQIASFMPGIKVLLQSAMQLQVYLR
;
A
#
# COMPACT_ATOMS: atom_id res chain seq x y z
N ASN A 1 -20.64 0.02 -44.82
CA ASN A 1 -20.18 1.13 -45.68
C ASN A 1 -20.16 2.35 -44.76
N PHE A 2 -19.06 2.76 -44.12
CA PHE A 2 -17.77 3.15 -44.68
C PHE A 2 -16.63 2.85 -43.70
N GLN A 3 -15.60 2.20 -44.23
CA GLN A 3 -14.36 1.84 -43.58
C GLN A 3 -13.38 3.01 -43.73
N GLN A 4 -12.87 3.56 -42.63
CA GLN A 4 -11.83 4.59 -42.64
C GLN A 4 -10.46 3.92 -42.49
N THR A 5 -9.69 3.94 -43.57
CA THR A 5 -8.31 3.44 -43.66
C THR A 5 -7.33 4.61 -43.59
N LEU A 6 -6.34 4.54 -42.69
CA LEU A 6 -5.15 5.41 -42.73
C LEU A 6 -3.87 4.65 -42.30
N PRO A 7 -2.69 5.13 -42.74
CA PRO A 7 -1.61 4.30 -43.27
C PRO A 7 -0.52 3.93 -42.25
N GLN A 8 0.04 2.72 -42.41
CA GLN A 8 1.24 2.27 -41.71
C GLN A 8 2.46 2.55 -42.59
N GLN A 9 3.36 3.40 -42.12
CA GLN A 9 4.63 3.74 -42.78
C GLN A 9 5.76 3.69 -41.75
N GLN A 10 6.92 3.19 -42.22
CA GLN A 10 8.29 3.45 -41.73
C GLN A 10 8.84 2.49 -40.64
N GLN A 11 9.68 1.49 -40.98
CA GLN A 11 11.14 1.53 -41.33
C GLN A 11 12.02 1.57 -40.05
N GLN A 12 12.64 0.45 -39.64
CA GLN A 12 14.03 0.02 -39.91
C GLN A 12 15.12 0.78 -39.11
N GLN A 13 15.72 0.12 -38.10
CA GLN A 13 17.14 0.23 -37.69
C GLN A 13 17.38 -0.70 -36.48
N GLN A 14 18.14 -1.81 -36.57
CA GLN A 14 19.59 -1.97 -36.79
C GLN A 14 20.42 -1.56 -35.56
N GLN A 15 20.90 -2.52 -34.78
CA GLN A 15 22.33 -2.76 -34.45
C GLN A 15 22.46 -3.73 -33.26
N GLN A 16 23.06 -4.89 -33.52
CA GLN A 16 23.61 -5.78 -32.49
C GLN A 16 25.12 -5.89 -32.73
N MET A 17 25.87 -5.74 -31.63
CA MET A 17 27.31 -5.99 -31.36
C MET A 17 28.11 -4.75 -30.91
N PRO A 18 29.23 -4.87 -30.16
CA PRO A 18 29.77 -6.02 -29.37
C PRO A 18 30.38 -5.65 -27.97
N MET A 19 30.93 -6.68 -27.28
CA MET A 19 32.11 -6.65 -26.35
C MET A 19 31.93 -6.29 -24.84
N PRO A 20 32.92 -6.57 -23.95
CA PRO A 20 33.61 -7.84 -23.68
C PRO A 20 33.80 -8.18 -22.17
N GLN A 21 34.26 -9.40 -21.95
CA GLN A 21 34.81 -10.09 -20.78
C GLN A 21 35.72 -9.28 -19.83
N GLN A 22 35.59 -9.47 -18.50
CA GLN A 22 36.69 -9.19 -17.56
C GLN A 22 36.70 -10.09 -16.29
N ASN A 23 37.68 -10.98 -16.29
CA ASN A 23 38.69 -11.23 -15.24
C ASN A 23 38.31 -11.83 -13.86
N ASN A 24 38.38 -13.16 -13.80
CA ASN A 24 39.35 -13.94 -13.01
C ASN A 24 39.94 -13.29 -11.74
N PHE A 25 39.47 -13.71 -10.56
CA PHE A 25 40.29 -13.72 -9.34
C PHE A 25 40.25 -15.07 -8.63
N ASN A 26 41.43 -15.41 -8.14
CA ASN A 26 41.93 -16.72 -7.76
C ASN A 26 41.85 -16.94 -6.24
N ALA A 27 41.75 -18.22 -5.87
CA ALA A 27 42.18 -18.85 -4.62
C ALA A 27 41.55 -18.41 -3.28
N ALA A 28 40.95 -19.40 -2.61
CA ALA A 28 41.46 -19.85 -1.31
C ALA A 28 40.91 -21.23 -0.98
N ASN A 29 41.85 -22.17 -0.88
CA ASN A 29 41.72 -23.54 -0.46
C ASN A 29 41.59 -23.56 1.09
N PHE A 30 40.48 -24.04 1.68
CA PHE A 30 40.47 -24.39 3.11
C PHE A 30 39.53 -25.56 3.43
N ARG A 31 40.15 -26.75 3.48
CA ARG A 31 40.10 -27.78 4.54
C ARG A 31 38.75 -28.28 5.10
N GLN A 32 38.45 -29.53 4.73
CA GLN A 32 38.22 -30.70 5.60
C GLN A 32 37.17 -30.69 6.74
N GLN A 33 36.06 -31.41 6.47
CA GLN A 33 35.51 -32.58 7.21
C GLN A 33 34.75 -32.41 8.57
N PRO A 34 34.08 -33.45 9.11
CA PRO A 34 32.63 -33.67 9.09
C PRO A 34 31.97 -33.73 10.50
N GLY A 35 30.64 -33.84 10.58
CA GLY A 35 29.99 -34.22 11.85
C GLY A 35 28.47 -34.07 11.83
N GLY A 36 27.77 -35.22 11.82
CA GLY A 36 26.32 -35.27 11.99
C GLY A 36 25.87 -34.93 13.41
N GLY A 37 24.65 -34.44 13.50
CA GLY A 37 23.96 -34.13 14.75
C GLY A 37 22.58 -33.57 14.45
N GLN A 38 21.61 -34.47 14.37
CA GLN A 38 20.19 -34.15 14.26
C GLN A 38 19.67 -33.58 15.59
N GLN A 39 18.55 -32.84 15.49
CA GLN A 39 17.59 -32.47 16.56
C GLN A 39 17.96 -31.25 17.42
N ASN A 40 17.35 -30.09 17.14
CA ASN A 40 16.07 -29.74 17.77
C ASN A 40 15.43 -28.54 17.05
N THR A 41 14.24 -28.77 16.50
CA THR A 41 13.33 -27.77 15.96
C THR A 41 12.73 -26.95 17.08
N GLN A 42 13.23 -25.73 17.28
CA GLN A 42 12.46 -24.64 17.87
C GLN A 42 12.71 -23.41 17.01
N ALA A 43 11.86 -23.27 16.00
CA ALA A 43 11.82 -22.12 15.13
C ALA A 43 11.67 -20.87 16.00
N ALA A 44 12.71 -20.02 15.97
CA ALA A 44 12.62 -18.66 16.45
C ALA A 44 11.41 -17.99 15.76
N PRO A 45 10.53 -17.30 16.50
CA PRO A 45 9.60 -16.39 15.85
C PRO A 45 10.43 -15.37 15.04
N PRO A 46 10.10 -15.11 13.77
CA PRO A 46 10.82 -14.14 12.97
C PRO A 46 10.70 -12.77 13.66
N VAL A 47 11.85 -12.27 14.12
CA VAL A 47 12.03 -10.86 14.41
C VAL A 47 11.76 -10.11 13.11
N LEU A 48 10.53 -9.62 12.97
CA LEU A 48 10.13 -8.75 11.87
C LEU A 48 10.97 -7.47 11.98
N GLU A 49 11.99 -7.42 11.14
CA GLU A 49 12.86 -6.27 10.92
C GLU A 49 11.98 -5.03 10.67
N PRO A 50 12.10 -3.94 11.46
CA PRO A 50 11.32 -2.74 11.25
C PRO A 50 11.80 -2.07 9.94
N PRO A 51 10.97 -2.02 8.88
CA PRO A 51 11.40 -1.44 7.63
C PRO A 51 11.42 0.09 7.75
N LYS A 52 12.64 0.64 7.74
CA LYS A 52 13.07 1.90 7.11
C LYS A 52 12.24 3.17 7.40
N GLN A 53 12.81 3.97 8.30
CA GLN A 53 12.78 5.45 8.38
C GLN A 53 12.17 6.18 7.16
N LYS A 54 10.87 6.50 7.24
CA LYS A 54 10.31 7.80 6.81
C LYS A 54 10.09 8.60 8.11
N ALA A 55 10.36 9.91 8.13
CA ALA A 55 10.36 10.67 9.39
C ALA A 55 9.08 10.42 10.22
N PRO A 56 9.20 10.34 11.55
CA PRO A 56 8.11 9.85 12.38
C PRO A 56 6.88 10.75 12.21
N ILE A 57 5.79 10.16 11.74
CA ILE A 57 4.47 10.67 12.05
C ILE A 57 4.39 10.69 13.59
N PRO A 58 3.84 11.74 14.23
CA PRO A 58 3.63 11.76 15.68
C PRO A 58 3.03 10.41 16.12
N GLU A 59 3.52 9.83 17.22
CA GLU A 59 3.11 8.48 17.67
C GLU A 59 1.57 8.36 17.77
N GLU A 60 0.90 9.47 18.04
CA GLU A 60 -0.54 9.64 18.06
C GLU A 60 -1.24 9.32 16.72
N TYR A 61 -0.59 9.43 15.55
CA TYR A 61 -1.19 9.16 14.24
C TYR A 61 -0.56 7.97 13.50
N VAL A 62 0.42 7.28 14.09
CA VAL A 62 1.00 6.07 13.51
C VAL A 62 -0.06 4.97 13.39
N PHE A 63 -0.94 4.82 14.38
CA PHE A 63 -1.99 3.81 14.36
C PHE A 63 -2.94 3.98 13.16
N LEU A 64 -3.26 5.23 12.79
CA LEU A 64 -4.09 5.55 11.64
C LEU A 64 -3.47 5.00 10.36
N GLN A 65 -2.21 5.35 10.13
CA GLN A 65 -1.46 4.89 8.98
C GLN A 65 -1.37 3.36 8.94
N THR A 66 -1.00 2.73 10.05
CA THR A 66 -0.86 1.26 10.11
C THR A 66 -2.17 0.56 9.77
N VAL A 67 -3.29 0.98 10.35
CA VAL A 67 -4.60 0.37 10.09
C VAL A 67 -5.01 0.56 8.63
N PHE A 68 -4.86 1.77 8.07
CA PHE A 68 -5.20 2.00 6.66
C PHE A 68 -4.31 1.20 5.69
N GLU A 69 -3.01 1.14 5.95
CA GLU A 69 -2.05 0.35 5.15
C GLU A 69 -2.37 -1.15 5.22
N GLU A 70 -2.64 -1.68 6.40
CA GLU A 70 -3.00 -3.09 6.58
C GLU A 70 -4.33 -3.41 5.89
N LEU A 71 -5.35 -2.57 6.06
CA LEU A 71 -6.64 -2.74 5.39
C LEU A 71 -6.46 -2.75 3.86
N LYS A 72 -5.69 -1.80 3.34
CA LYS A 72 -5.36 -1.71 1.91
C LYS A 72 -4.64 -2.98 1.45
N LYS A 73 -3.60 -3.42 2.16
CA LYS A 73 -2.81 -4.61 1.81
C LYS A 73 -3.67 -5.86 1.77
N HIS A 74 -4.54 -6.04 2.77
CA HIS A 74 -5.48 -7.15 2.80
C HIS A 74 -6.49 -7.06 1.64
N CYS A 75 -7.00 -5.86 1.33
CA CYS A 75 -7.85 -5.66 0.16
C CYS A 75 -7.13 -6.02 -1.15
N ILE A 76 -5.85 -5.66 -1.32
CA ILE A 76 -5.08 -5.96 -2.53
C ILE A 76 -4.85 -7.47 -2.66
N ALA A 77 -4.55 -8.13 -1.54
CA ALA A 77 -4.36 -9.58 -1.50
C ALA A 77 -5.67 -10.34 -1.79
N ALA A 78 -6.80 -9.86 -1.26
CA ALA A 78 -8.12 -10.43 -1.52
C ALA A 78 -8.68 -10.08 -2.91
N ALA A 79 -8.21 -8.99 -3.52
CA ALA A 79 -8.67 -8.55 -4.84
C ALA A 79 -8.18 -9.50 -5.95
N ALA A 80 -9.04 -10.44 -6.35
CA ALA A 80 -8.83 -11.28 -7.54
C ALA A 80 -9.01 -10.50 -8.86
N ASN A 81 -9.81 -9.42 -8.85
CA ASN A 81 -10.20 -8.73 -10.07
C ASN A 81 -9.22 -7.59 -10.41
N PRO A 82 -8.74 -7.49 -11.66
CA PRO A 82 -7.80 -6.44 -12.07
C PRO A 82 -8.39 -5.03 -11.94
N GLN A 83 -9.70 -4.87 -12.11
CA GLN A 83 -10.40 -3.60 -11.88
C GLN A 83 -10.35 -3.18 -10.40
N THR A 84 -10.58 -4.10 -9.47
CA THR A 84 -10.50 -3.83 -8.03
C THR A 84 -9.07 -3.45 -7.63
N LYS A 85 -8.07 -4.15 -8.16
CA LYS A 85 -6.65 -3.79 -7.95
C LYS A 85 -6.37 -2.37 -8.43
N ARG A 86 -6.84 -1.97 -9.61
CA ARG A 86 -6.71 -0.58 -10.11
C ARG A 86 -7.34 0.45 -9.17
N LYS A 87 -8.49 0.15 -8.56
CA LYS A 87 -9.13 1.02 -7.56
C LYS A 87 -8.29 1.14 -6.29
N LEU A 88 -7.74 0.03 -5.80
CA LEU A 88 -6.89 0.02 -4.59
C LEU A 88 -5.55 0.75 -4.81
N GLU A 89 -5.01 0.74 -6.04
CA GLU A 89 -3.85 1.56 -6.40
C GLU A 89 -4.16 3.07 -6.31
N ASP A 90 -5.34 3.52 -6.76
CA ASP A 90 -5.78 4.92 -6.57
C ASP A 90 -5.92 5.27 -5.09
N VAL A 91 -6.52 4.37 -4.31
CA VAL A 91 -6.62 4.51 -2.86
C VAL A 91 -5.22 4.65 -2.24
N SER A 92 -4.24 3.85 -2.66
CA SER A 92 -2.88 3.92 -2.13
C SER A 92 -2.29 5.31 -2.31
N LYS A 93 -2.44 5.92 -3.49
CA LYS A 93 -1.96 7.29 -3.75
C LYS A 93 -2.67 8.32 -2.87
N ARG A 94 -3.96 8.13 -2.63
CA ARG A 94 -4.74 9.04 -1.76
C ARG A 94 -4.37 8.90 -0.29
N LEU A 95 -4.04 7.69 0.16
CA LEU A 95 -3.49 7.48 1.50
C LEU A 95 -2.12 8.17 1.66
N GLU A 96 -1.28 8.19 0.63
CA GLU A 96 -0.03 8.98 0.68
C GLU A 96 -0.29 10.48 0.90
N VAL A 97 -1.30 11.05 0.21
CA VAL A 97 -1.72 12.45 0.44
C VAL A 97 -2.21 12.66 1.87
N LEU A 98 -2.99 11.71 2.42
CA LEU A 98 -3.44 11.77 3.82
C LEU A 98 -2.23 11.80 4.78
N TYR A 99 -1.22 10.96 4.56
CA TYR A 99 -0.02 10.90 5.39
C TYR A 99 0.82 12.18 5.31
N ASP A 100 0.88 12.79 4.13
CA ASP A 100 1.55 14.08 3.94
C ASP A 100 0.84 15.19 4.74
N LEU A 101 -0.50 15.28 4.64
CA LEU A 101 -1.32 16.24 5.39
C LEU A 101 -1.23 16.04 6.91
N LEU A 102 -1.13 14.79 7.37
CA LEU A 102 -0.89 14.46 8.78
C LEU A 102 0.47 14.98 9.26
N ARG A 103 1.51 14.79 8.44
CA ARG A 103 2.88 15.23 8.74
C ARG A 103 3.02 16.74 8.73
N GLU A 104 2.30 17.43 7.86
CA GLU A 104 2.27 18.88 7.77
C GLU A 104 1.31 19.55 8.79
N HIS A 105 0.62 18.78 9.64
CA HIS A 105 -0.41 19.27 10.55
C HIS A 105 -1.46 20.15 9.85
N ARG A 106 -1.83 19.79 8.61
CA ARG A 106 -2.84 20.51 7.81
C ARG A 106 -4.27 20.10 8.15
N LEU A 107 -4.44 19.03 8.93
CA LEU A 107 -5.74 18.51 9.35
C LEU A 107 -6.15 19.12 10.69
N SER A 108 -7.40 19.58 10.78
CA SER A 108 -8.02 20.05 12.02
C SER A 108 -8.21 18.90 13.02
N GLN A 109 -8.20 19.21 14.32
CA GLN A 109 -8.46 18.25 15.41
C GLN A 109 -9.78 17.47 15.20
N ASN A 110 -10.79 18.13 14.63
CA ASN A 110 -12.08 17.52 14.31
C ASN A 110 -11.95 16.42 13.24
N THR A 111 -11.16 16.67 12.20
CA THR A 111 -10.85 15.68 11.15
C THR A 111 -10.03 14.53 11.70
N LEU A 112 -9.04 14.83 12.54
CA LEU A 112 -8.19 13.81 13.18
C LEU A 112 -9.02 12.88 14.07
N GLY A 113 -9.91 13.44 14.90
CA GLY A 113 -10.84 12.65 15.71
C GLY A 113 -11.76 11.76 14.85
N SER A 114 -12.27 12.30 13.75
CA SER A 114 -13.11 11.55 12.81
C SER A 114 -12.34 10.41 12.11
N LEU A 115 -11.09 10.64 11.72
CA LEU A 115 -10.24 9.57 11.16
C LEU A 115 -9.95 8.49 12.21
N GLY A 116 -9.72 8.87 13.47
CA GLY A 116 -9.51 7.91 14.56
C GLY A 116 -10.74 7.04 14.80
N GLN A 117 -11.93 7.64 14.82
CA GLN A 117 -13.21 6.93 14.84
C GLN A 117 -13.36 6.00 13.62
N LEU A 118 -12.97 6.46 12.42
CA LEU A 118 -13.01 5.64 11.22
C LEU A 118 -12.16 4.37 11.38
N VAL A 119 -10.98 4.50 11.98
CA VAL A 119 -10.09 3.37 12.26
C VAL A 119 -10.70 2.41 13.28
N GLN A 120 -11.37 2.89 14.32
CA GLN A 120 -12.11 2.03 15.24
C GLN A 120 -13.19 1.22 14.52
N LEU A 121 -13.93 1.87 13.61
CA LEU A 121 -14.96 1.20 12.81
C LEU A 121 -14.37 0.16 11.87
N ILE A 122 -13.22 0.46 11.23
CA ILE A 122 -12.50 -0.50 10.39
C ILE A 122 -12.06 -1.74 11.20
N GLN A 123 -11.53 -1.53 12.41
CA GLN A 123 -11.10 -2.62 13.30
C GLN A 123 -12.29 -3.44 13.81
N ALA A 124 -13.44 -2.81 14.08
CA ALA A 124 -14.68 -3.51 14.40
C ALA A 124 -15.28 -4.25 13.18
N GLY A 125 -14.78 -3.99 11.97
CA GLY A 125 -15.35 -4.49 10.72
C GLY A 125 -16.63 -3.78 10.29
N ASP A 126 -16.94 -2.64 10.89
CA ASP A 126 -18.17 -1.89 10.68
C ASP A 126 -18.01 -0.81 9.59
N TYR A 127 -17.81 -1.29 8.36
CA TYR A 127 -17.61 -0.43 7.20
C TYR A 127 -18.83 0.44 6.87
N ALA A 128 -20.05 -0.02 7.22
CA ALA A 128 -21.29 0.71 7.01
C ALA A 128 -21.29 2.03 7.80
N ASN A 129 -20.99 1.95 9.10
CA ASN A 129 -20.82 3.13 9.94
C ASN A 129 -19.63 4.00 9.46
N GLY A 130 -18.55 3.38 8.96
CA GLY A 130 -17.41 4.10 8.39
C GLY A 130 -17.80 4.98 7.19
N ILE A 131 -18.67 4.49 6.29
CA ILE A 131 -19.19 5.30 5.17
C ILE A 131 -20.13 6.40 5.67
N GLY A 132 -20.92 6.14 6.72
CA GLY A 132 -21.71 7.16 7.41
C GLY A 132 -20.84 8.30 7.94
N LEU A 133 -19.76 7.96 8.64
CA LEU A 133 -18.81 8.94 9.18
C LEU A 133 -18.09 9.71 8.07
N HIS A 134 -17.66 9.04 6.99
CA HIS A 134 -17.14 9.70 5.79
C HIS A 134 -18.10 10.78 5.27
N THR A 135 -19.40 10.47 5.21
CA THR A 135 -20.42 11.39 4.73
C THR A 135 -20.52 12.63 5.62
N GLN A 136 -20.48 12.45 6.94
CA GLN A 136 -20.46 13.56 7.89
C GLN A 136 -19.22 14.45 7.71
N MET A 137 -18.05 13.85 7.51
CA MET A 137 -16.81 14.61 7.28
C MET A 137 -16.87 15.44 6.00
N VAL A 138 -17.36 14.88 4.88
CA VAL A 138 -17.45 15.63 3.61
C VAL A 138 -18.54 16.69 3.60
N SER A 139 -19.53 16.59 4.48
CA SER A 139 -20.53 17.63 4.71
C SER A 139 -20.07 18.68 5.74
N GLY A 140 -18.91 18.48 6.37
CA GLY A 140 -18.36 19.37 7.38
C GLY A 140 -17.61 20.58 6.80
N PRO A 141 -17.27 21.57 7.65
CA PRO A 141 -16.51 22.75 7.25
C PRO A 141 -15.08 22.40 6.80
N ASP A 142 -14.55 21.29 7.30
CA ASP A 142 -13.24 20.73 6.96
C ASP A 142 -13.22 19.99 5.61
N PHE A 143 -14.28 20.06 4.79
CA PHE A 143 -14.31 19.33 3.52
C PHE A 143 -13.13 19.69 2.60
N ALA A 144 -12.76 20.97 2.52
CA ALA A 144 -11.71 21.43 1.60
C ALA A 144 -10.34 20.79 1.87
N GLN A 145 -9.98 20.56 3.13
CA GLN A 145 -8.71 19.92 3.51
C GLN A 145 -8.71 18.40 3.28
N ILE A 146 -9.89 17.76 3.32
CA ILE A 146 -10.01 16.30 3.17
C ILE A 146 -10.43 15.83 1.78
N ALA A 147 -10.98 16.73 0.95
CA ALA A 147 -11.52 16.43 -0.37
C ALA A 147 -10.51 15.71 -1.28
N SER A 148 -9.22 15.99 -1.09
CA SER A 148 -8.11 15.39 -1.84
C SER A 148 -8.00 13.87 -1.66
N PHE A 149 -8.31 13.34 -0.46
CA PHE A 149 -8.14 11.91 -0.16
C PHE A 149 -9.45 11.18 0.18
N MET A 150 -10.52 11.89 0.57
CA MET A 150 -11.82 11.33 0.92
C MET A 150 -12.42 10.31 -0.06
N PRO A 151 -12.46 10.57 -1.40
CA PRO A 151 -12.94 9.56 -2.34
C PRO A 151 -12.15 8.25 -2.27
N GLY A 152 -10.86 8.30 -1.93
CA GLY A 152 -10.02 7.12 -1.70
C GLY A 152 -10.46 6.34 -0.47
N ILE A 153 -10.70 7.03 0.65
CA ILE A 153 -11.19 6.41 1.88
C ILE A 153 -12.53 5.72 1.65
N LYS A 154 -13.47 6.38 0.95
CA LYS A 154 -14.77 5.77 0.61
C LYS A 154 -14.61 4.52 -0.26
N VAL A 155 -13.73 4.57 -1.25
CA VAL A 155 -13.46 3.41 -2.13
C VAL A 155 -12.79 2.29 -1.37
N LEU A 156 -11.88 2.59 -0.43
CA LEU A 156 -11.24 1.62 0.44
C LEU A 156 -12.27 0.87 1.28
N LEU A 157 -13.14 1.60 1.97
CA LEU A 157 -14.19 1.01 2.82
C LEU A 157 -15.15 0.15 1.99
N GLN A 158 -15.60 0.63 0.82
CA GLN A 158 -16.44 -0.17 -0.07
C GLN A 158 -15.72 -1.43 -0.57
N SER A 159 -14.43 -1.32 -0.89
CA SER A 159 -13.65 -2.47 -1.38
C SER A 159 -13.45 -3.49 -0.27
N ALA A 160 -13.13 -3.06 0.95
CA ALA A 160 -13.04 -3.93 2.12
C ALA A 160 -14.36 -4.64 2.40
N MET A 161 -15.49 -3.90 2.35
CA MET A 161 -16.82 -4.47 2.54
C MET A 161 -17.18 -5.48 1.44
N GLN A 162 -16.88 -5.19 0.18
CA GLN A 162 -17.14 -6.11 -0.94
C GLN A 162 -16.27 -7.37 -0.88
N LEU A 163 -15.00 -7.22 -0.49
CA LEU A 163 -14.05 -8.32 -0.38
C LEU A 163 -14.15 -9.05 0.96
N GLN A 164 -15.02 -8.61 1.87
CA GLN A 164 -15.17 -9.13 3.24
C GLN A 164 -13.83 -9.22 3.97
N VAL A 165 -13.00 -8.20 3.78
CA VAL A 165 -11.69 -8.06 4.42
C VAL A 165 -11.89 -7.38 5.77
N TYR A 166 -11.30 -7.94 6.82
CA TYR A 166 -11.38 -7.42 8.19
C TYR A 166 -9.99 -7.41 8.82
N LEU A 167 -9.71 -6.40 9.65
CA LEU A 167 -8.54 -6.35 10.54
C LEU A 167 -8.97 -6.95 11.87
N ARG A 168 -8.81 -8.27 12.03
CA ARG A 168 -9.18 -9.03 13.23
C ARG A 168 -7.97 -9.78 13.75
#